data_AF-A0A665TB63-F1
#
_entry.id   AF-A0A665TB63-F1
#
_cell.length_a   1.000
_cell.length_b   1.000
_cell.length_c   1.000
_cell.angle_alpha   90.00
_cell.angle_beta   90.00
_cell.angle_gamma   90.00
#
_symmetry.space_group_name_H-M   'P 1'
#
loop_
_entity.id
_entity.type
_entity.pdbx_description
1 polymer ?
#
loop_
_entity_poly.entity_id
_entity_poly.type
_entity_poly.pdbx_seq_one_letter_code
_entity_poly.pdbx_strand_id
1 'polypeptide(L)'
;MAESGDMEQLLMAFRKFAVHGDMKATGKELNGKNWAKLCKDCQIIDGKNVTSTDVDIVFSKVKQKTSRVITYEEFQRALEELAPKRFKGQSKQESWSRFRDGLSCISQSWEYKTVSLA
;
A
#
# COMPACT_ATOMS: atom_id res chain seq x y z
N MET A 1 10.72 -15.09 15.54
CA MET A 1 9.93 -15.74 14.47
C MET A 1 8.80 -14.84 13.94
N ALA A 2 8.95 -13.50 13.91
CA ALA A 2 7.84 -12.58 13.57
C ALA A 2 8.01 -11.83 12.22
N GLU A 3 9.15 -11.94 11.55
CA GLU A 3 9.45 -11.12 10.35
C GLU A 3 8.74 -11.58 9.07
N SER A 4 8.35 -12.85 8.94
CA SER A 4 7.75 -13.37 7.71
C SER A 4 6.27 -12.96 7.54
N GLY A 5 5.52 -12.83 8.64
CA GLY A 5 4.08 -12.58 8.57
C GLY A 5 3.69 -11.16 8.20
N ASP A 6 4.53 -10.16 8.51
CA ASP A 6 4.30 -8.75 8.11
C ASP A 6 4.35 -8.61 6.58
N MET A 7 5.41 -9.15 5.98
CA MET A 7 5.66 -9.05 4.54
C MET A 7 4.57 -9.77 3.74
N GLU A 8 4.09 -10.91 4.22
CA GLU A 8 3.07 -11.71 3.55
C GLU A 8 1.70 -11.01 3.52
N GLN A 9 1.30 -10.36 4.62
CA GLN A 9 0.06 -9.56 4.66
C GLN A 9 0.11 -8.35 3.72
N LEU A 10 1.26 -7.68 3.65
CA LEU A 10 1.50 -6.59 2.71
C LEU A 10 1.44 -7.07 1.26
N LEU A 11 2.03 -8.22 0.96
CA LEU A 11 1.97 -8.84 -0.36
C LEU A 11 0.53 -9.22 -0.74
N MET A 12 -0.22 -9.80 0.20
CA MET A 12 -1.61 -10.15 0.00
C MET A 12 -2.48 -8.92 -0.29
N ALA A 13 -2.27 -7.84 0.46
CA ALA A 13 -2.93 -6.57 0.21
C ALA A 13 -2.55 -5.99 -1.15
N PHE A 14 -1.25 -5.91 -1.46
CA PHE A 14 -0.75 -5.47 -2.76
C PHE A 14 -1.44 -6.23 -3.89
N ARG A 15 -1.50 -7.56 -3.81
CA ARG A 15 -2.20 -8.40 -4.80
C ARG A 15 -3.68 -8.08 -4.92
N LYS A 16 -4.40 -7.95 -3.79
CA LYS A 16 -5.82 -7.59 -3.78
C LYS A 16 -6.07 -6.25 -4.47
N PHE A 17 -5.26 -5.23 -4.16
CA PHE A 17 -5.36 -3.92 -4.79
C PHE A 17 -4.86 -3.91 -6.25
N ALA A 18 -3.88 -4.73 -6.59
CA ALA A 18 -3.34 -4.85 -7.95
C ALA A 18 -4.39 -5.36 -8.95
N VAL A 19 -5.25 -6.29 -8.54
CA VAL A 19 -6.36 -6.80 -9.36
C VAL A 19 -7.66 -6.00 -9.22
N HIS A 20 -7.70 -5.04 -8.28
CA HIS A 20 -8.92 -4.31 -7.99
C HIS A 20 -9.34 -3.41 -9.15
N GLY A 21 -10.53 -3.67 -9.69
CA GLY A 21 -11.08 -2.90 -10.80
C GLY A 21 -10.37 -3.10 -12.14
N ASP A 22 -9.43 -4.06 -12.23
CA ASP A 22 -8.73 -4.41 -13.47
C ASP A 22 -8.81 -5.92 -13.70
N MET A 23 -9.75 -6.33 -14.55
CA MET A 23 -10.01 -7.74 -14.86
C MET A 23 -8.86 -8.42 -15.62
N LYS A 24 -7.90 -7.64 -16.15
CA LYS A 24 -6.73 -8.17 -16.87
C LYS A 24 -5.48 -8.20 -16.01
N ALA A 25 -5.49 -7.56 -14.85
CA ALA A 25 -4.34 -7.52 -13.96
C ALA A 25 -4.08 -8.90 -13.35
N THR A 26 -2.81 -9.29 -13.33
CA THR A 26 -2.35 -10.58 -12.80
C THR A 26 -2.02 -10.53 -11.30
N GLY A 27 -2.21 -9.36 -10.67
CA GLY A 27 -1.85 -9.13 -9.27
C GLY A 27 -0.35 -8.97 -9.03
N LYS A 28 0.45 -8.84 -10.08
CA LYS A 28 1.92 -8.65 -10.00
C LYS A 28 2.34 -7.18 -9.96
N GLU A 29 1.47 -6.29 -10.43
CA GLU A 29 1.76 -4.88 -10.66
C GLU A 29 0.60 -4.04 -10.15
N LEU A 30 0.91 -2.91 -9.51
CA LEU A 30 -0.08 -2.00 -8.94
C LEU A 30 -0.05 -0.67 -9.68
N ASN A 31 -1.19 -0.24 -10.20
CA ASN A 31 -1.31 1.06 -10.86
C ASN A 31 -1.36 2.22 -9.84
N GLY A 32 -1.04 3.44 -10.29
CA GLY A 32 -1.04 4.62 -9.42
C GLY A 32 -2.38 4.93 -8.76
N LYS A 33 -3.49 4.63 -9.43
CA LYS A 33 -4.85 4.84 -8.90
C LYS A 33 -5.13 3.91 -7.71
N ASN A 34 -4.78 2.63 -7.84
CA ASN A 34 -4.94 1.62 -6.82
C ASN A 34 -3.93 1.82 -5.68
N TRP A 35 -2.72 2.29 -5.97
CA TRP A 35 -1.76 2.74 -4.97
C TRP A 35 -2.31 3.88 -4.11
N ALA A 36 -2.81 4.96 -4.72
CA ALA A 36 -3.41 6.07 -3.98
C ALA A 36 -4.60 5.62 -3.13
N LYS A 37 -5.42 4.69 -3.64
CA LYS A 37 -6.51 4.07 -2.88
C LYS A 37 -5.99 3.26 -1.70
N LEU A 38 -4.99 2.41 -1.89
CA LEU A 38 -4.36 1.64 -0.82
C LEU A 38 -3.82 2.56 0.26
N CYS A 39 -3.05 3.59 -0.09
CA CYS A 39 -2.50 4.52 0.90
C CYS A 39 -3.58 5.28 1.68
N LYS A 40 -4.73 5.56 1.05
CA LYS A 40 -5.87 6.19 1.71
C LYS A 40 -6.60 5.21 2.64
N ASP A 41 -6.92 4.02 2.15
CA ASP A 41 -7.66 3.00 2.90
C ASP A 41 -6.81 2.42 4.05
N CYS A 42 -5.48 2.37 3.90
CA CYS A 42 -4.53 1.94 4.96
C CYS A 42 -4.19 3.06 5.96
N GLN A 43 -4.80 4.25 5.84
CA GLN A 43 -4.48 5.44 6.66
C GLN A 43 -3.00 5.86 6.64
N ILE A 44 -2.28 5.52 5.55
CA ILE A 44 -0.93 6.02 5.28
C ILE A 44 -0.99 7.52 5.02
N ILE A 45 -2.01 7.97 4.29
CA ILE A 45 -2.31 9.39 4.11
C ILE A 45 -3.00 9.91 5.36
N ASP A 46 -2.30 10.75 6.13
CA ASP A 46 -2.81 11.40 7.33
C ASP A 46 -3.46 12.75 7.05
N GLY A 47 -3.21 13.31 5.87
CA GLY A 47 -3.54 14.71 5.55
C GLY A 47 -2.67 15.75 6.27
N LYS A 48 -1.84 15.36 7.24
CA LYS A 48 -0.89 16.25 7.94
C LYS A 48 0.55 16.08 7.45
N ASN A 49 1.13 14.89 7.67
CA ASN A 49 2.54 14.61 7.33
C ASN A 49 2.72 13.92 5.97
N VAL A 50 1.78 13.06 5.61
CA VAL A 50 1.74 12.37 4.33
C VAL A 50 0.42 12.74 3.65
N THR A 51 0.53 13.39 2.50
CA THR A 51 -0.59 13.85 1.68
C THR A 51 -0.77 12.97 0.45
N SER A 52 -1.89 13.12 -0.27
CA SER A 52 -2.09 12.49 -1.58
C SER A 52 -1.00 12.87 -2.58
N THR A 53 -0.51 14.10 -2.50
CA THR A 53 0.60 14.58 -3.34
C THR A 53 1.91 13.88 -2.98
N ASP A 54 2.21 13.70 -1.68
CA ASP A 54 3.41 12.97 -1.26
C ASP A 54 3.43 11.53 -1.76
N VAL A 55 2.31 10.82 -1.66
CA VAL A 55 2.25 9.42 -2.12
C VAL A 55 2.37 9.32 -3.64
N ASP A 56 1.87 10.30 -4.39
CA ASP A 56 2.03 10.37 -5.86
C ASP A 56 3.48 10.68 -6.26
N ILE A 57 4.15 11.57 -5.52
CA ILE A 57 5.59 11.85 -5.69
C ILE A 57 6.41 10.59 -5.42
N VAL A 58 6.13 9.88 -4.31
CA VAL A 58 6.85 8.64 -3.98
C VAL A 58 6.59 7.57 -5.03
N PHE A 59 5.34 7.40 -5.47
CA PHE A 59 5.00 6.49 -6.57
C PHE A 59 5.82 6.80 -7.83
N SER A 60 5.86 8.08 -8.22
CA SER A 60 6.63 8.54 -9.37
C SER A 60 8.14 8.40 -9.20
N LYS A 61 8.64 8.41 -7.97
CA LYS A 61 10.05 8.23 -7.63
C LYS A 61 10.48 6.76 -7.69
N VAL A 62 9.66 5.84 -7.20
CA VAL A 62 10.02 4.41 -7.16
C VAL A 62 9.76 3.70 -8.48
N LYS A 63 8.74 4.14 -9.25
CA LYS A 63 8.37 3.50 -10.51
C LYS A 63 9.41 3.79 -11.59
N GLN A 64 9.52 2.89 -12.55
CA GLN A 64 10.28 3.18 -13.78
C GLN A 64 9.69 4.38 -14.54
N LYS A 65 10.56 5.21 -15.14
CA LYS A 65 10.20 6.48 -15.80
C LYS A 65 9.01 6.37 -16.77
N THR A 66 8.97 5.31 -17.57
CA THR A 66 7.92 5.05 -18.57
C THR A 66 6.77 4.18 -18.06
N SER A 67 6.91 3.59 -16.87
CA SER A 67 5.89 2.70 -16.31
C SER A 67 4.74 3.49 -15.68
N ARG A 68 3.53 2.92 -15.80
CA ARG A 68 2.30 3.40 -15.16
C ARG A 68 1.92 2.58 -13.94
N VAL A 69 2.71 1.54 -13.66
CA VAL A 69 2.52 0.57 -12.59
C VAL A 69 3.82 0.38 -11.83
N ILE A 70 3.71 -0.10 -10.59
CA ILE A 70 4.84 -0.51 -9.76
C ILE A 70 4.79 -1.99 -9.45
N THR A 71 5.94 -2.64 -9.34
CA THR A 71 6.03 -4.02 -8.85
C THR A 71 5.98 -4.05 -7.31
N TYR A 72 5.91 -5.25 -6.74
CA TYR A 72 5.96 -5.42 -5.28
C TYR A 72 7.25 -4.86 -4.66
N GLU A 73 8.39 -5.01 -5.32
CA GLU A 73 9.67 -4.46 -4.83
C GLU A 73 9.66 -2.93 -4.79
N GLU A 74 9.13 -2.29 -5.84
CA GLU A 74 8.98 -0.82 -5.89
C GLU A 74 7.95 -0.35 -4.85
N PHE A 75 6.87 -1.11 -4.64
CA PHE A 75 5.89 -0.87 -3.59
C PHE A 75 6.51 -0.92 -2.19
N GLN A 76 7.36 -1.91 -1.90
CA GLN A 76 8.08 -1.98 -0.62
C GLN A 76 8.97 -0.75 -0.42
N ARG A 77 9.74 -0.36 -1.44
CA ARG A 77 10.55 0.86 -1.40
C ARG A 77 9.72 2.12 -1.18
N ALA A 78 8.53 2.20 -1.78
CA ALA A 78 7.63 3.32 -1.58
C ALA A 78 7.15 3.42 -0.12
N LEU A 79 6.83 2.28 0.49
CA LEU A 79 6.48 2.23 1.92
C LEU A 79 7.67 2.60 2.81
N GLU A 80 8.88 2.17 2.46
CA GLU A 80 10.10 2.58 3.19
C GLU A 80 10.35 4.08 3.10
N GLU A 81 10.04 4.72 1.97
CA GLU A 81 10.15 6.19 1.80
C GLU A 81 9.05 6.94 2.56
N LEU A 82 7.86 6.34 2.71
CA LEU A 82 6.74 6.92 3.44
C LEU A 82 6.82 6.69 4.95
N ALA A 83 7.43 5.59 5.40
CA ALA A 83 7.61 5.24 6.80
C ALA A 83 8.18 6.39 7.66
N PRO A 84 9.35 6.98 7.34
CA PRO A 84 9.92 8.05 8.14
C PRO A 84 9.11 9.35 8.06
N LYS A 85 8.37 9.57 6.95
CA LYS A 85 7.46 10.72 6.83
C LYS A 85 6.23 10.58 7.72
N ARG A 86 5.64 9.37 7.77
CA ARG A 86 4.42 9.06 8.52
C ARG A 86 4.69 8.87 10.01
N PHE A 87 5.75 8.14 10.33
CA PHE A 87 6.09 7.66 11.67
C PHE A 87 7.44 8.23 12.11
N LYS A 88 7.52 9.56 12.24
CA LYS A 88 8.73 10.26 12.67
C LYS A 88 9.20 9.71 14.03
N GLY A 89 10.43 9.22 14.09
CA GLY A 89 11.04 8.68 15.31
C GLY A 89 10.75 7.22 15.61
N GLN A 90 10.03 6.50 14.73
CA GLN A 90 9.83 5.05 14.88
C GLN A 90 10.89 4.26 14.12
N SER A 91 11.27 3.11 14.68
CA SER A 91 12.16 2.16 13.99
C SER A 91 11.48 1.57 12.75
N LYS A 92 12.30 1.10 11.79
CA LYS A 92 11.83 0.42 10.58
C LYS A 92 10.75 -0.61 10.91
N GLN A 93 11.03 -1.50 11.87
CA GLN A 93 10.12 -2.58 12.28
C GLN A 93 8.77 -2.08 12.82
N GLU A 94 8.77 -0.99 13.57
CA GLU A 94 7.51 -0.45 14.12
C GLU A 94 6.68 0.23 13.02
N SER A 95 7.33 0.91 12.08
CA SER A 95 6.65 1.46 10.90
C SER A 95 5.98 0.37 10.07
N TRP A 96 6.64 -0.78 9.87
CA TRP A 96 6.06 -1.94 9.18
C TRP A 96 4.86 -2.51 9.95
N SER A 97 4.97 -2.64 11.26
CA SER A 97 3.86 -3.10 12.12
C SER A 97 2.64 -2.17 12.00
N ARG A 98 2.85 -0.85 11.94
CA ARG A 98 1.76 0.12 11.73
C ARG A 98 1.13 0.01 10.35
N PHE A 99 1.91 -0.23 9.30
CA PHE A 99 1.36 -0.50 7.97
C PHE A 99 0.50 -1.77 7.97
N ARG A 100 0.95 -2.82 8.66
CA ARG A 100 0.15 -4.05 8.85
C ARG A 100 -1.15 -3.75 9.60
N ASP A 101 -1.12 -2.98 10.68
CA ASP A 101 -2.30 -2.67 11.48
C ASP A 101 -3.37 -1.97 10.64
N GLY A 102 -2.96 -0.96 9.84
CA GLY A 102 -3.85 -0.30 8.87
C GLY A 102 -4.41 -1.25 7.81
N LEU A 103 -3.65 -2.27 7.40
CA LEU A 103 -4.08 -3.30 6.45
C LEU A 103 -5.04 -4.32 7.05
N SER A 104 -4.91 -4.65 8.33
CA SER A 104 -5.79 -5.58 9.03
C SER A 104 -7.25 -5.09 9.06
N CYS A 105 -7.44 -3.77 9.16
CA CYS A 105 -8.74 -3.11 9.11
C CYS A 105 -9.41 -3.23 7.72
N ILE A 106 -8.60 -3.25 6.65
CA ILE A 106 -9.10 -3.39 5.28
C ILE A 106 -9.60 -4.80 5.00
N SER A 107 -8.98 -5.86 5.56
CA SER A 107 -9.47 -7.22 5.34
C SER A 107 -10.92 -7.35 5.81
N GLN A 108 -11.27 -6.75 6.95
CA GLN A 108 -12.64 -6.71 7.44
C GLN A 108 -13.53 -5.83 6.56
N SER A 109 -13.09 -4.61 6.22
CA SER A 109 -13.89 -3.66 5.42
C SER A 109 -14.17 -4.14 3.98
N TRP A 110 -13.27 -4.92 3.39
CA TRP A 110 -13.40 -5.43 2.03
C TRP A 110 -14.42 -6.57 1.93
N GLU A 111 -14.51 -7.44 2.94
CA GLU A 111 -15.52 -8.51 2.99
C GLU A 111 -16.94 -7.92 2.97
N TYR A 112 -17.19 -6.82 3.70
CA TYR A 112 -18.49 -6.14 3.71
C TYR A 112 -18.82 -5.42 2.38
N LYS A 113 -17.84 -4.78 1.72
CA LYS A 113 -18.10 -4.08 0.45
C LYS A 113 -18.21 -5.01 -0.75
N THR A 114 -17.54 -6.15 -0.75
CA THR A 114 -17.65 -7.13 -1.84
C THR A 114 -18.99 -7.89 -1.76
N VAL A 115 -19.52 -8.11 -0.55
CA VAL A 115 -20.86 -8.67 -0.33
C VAL A 115 -21.99 -7.68 -0.61
N SER A 116 -21.79 -6.37 -0.39
CA SER A 116 -22.81 -5.35 -0.72
C SER A 116 -22.97 -5.04 -2.22
N LEU A 117 -22.09 -5.54 -3.07
CA LEU A 117 -22.15 -5.37 -4.53
C LEU A 117 -22.54 -6.65 -5.28
N ALA A 118 -22.92 -7.70 -4.54
CA ALA A 118 -23.46 -8.95 -5.07
C ALA A 118 -24.99 -9.00 -4.91
#